data_AF-A0A2N5H9Z6-F1
#
_entry.id   AF-A0A2N5H9Z6-F1
#
_cell.length_a   1.000
_cell.length_b   1.000
_cell.length_c   1.000
_cell.angle_alpha   90.00
_cell.angle_beta   90.00
_cell.angle_gamma   90.00
#
_symmetry.space_group_name_H-M   'P 1'
#
loop_
_entity.id
_entity.type
_entity.pdbx_description
1 polymer ?
#
loop_
_entity_poly.entity_id
_entity_poly.type
_entity_poly.pdbx_seq_one_letter_code
_entity_poly.pdbx_strand_id
1 'polypeptide(L)'
;MNVALLNDYEIDIERVGLELEEQGYKRYEVIEQLNKRYRVASKKGDFRCVCCDERVDMVLPDDKVFFFRHYDKETCSYSENHKTYKSQKSLEDMPKHRAGKAILRTYLEGTCKVNKIRLTDGYRFKSTLSYVPDFILEFPSGQKWAVDYLTGLKTDQKYANSLHKRRNTYIQHHFTPIFLFDSYWLAYEPDINHVSLVDGELLCVGQTQQDYLWTDFIRRLDTKLKDTLFIQRPFNLQVKSMAYFAPYEREINIIRFLQQSDNPRKTRTVYHPINVPLDKALTINHDQSDFTYTNDTEEEYRQELKRQLELIHQQQEHLRKQQELERAKQEEEARKQRELARTLEEERKKRTAQNSSYDSTPPVPFIGRTQQQMDVDMKRDMEFLQRSKLSEESYLYKQVVQNLVKYYGIEGEVGQVASEHRSPVNLLENSQAAFENNQSMNGKNNLASKLPNWKVDEILNHYVNGEAYFLGDQRKWKEIVLHSYELVNHNKISIPQLLEKIKEQGIKYQQPEKIMSYPIKEYLQFISKRVKNGGSL
;
A
#
# COMPACT_ATOMS: atom_id res chain seq x y z
N MET A 1 -6.60 41.62 -19.21
CA MET A 1 -5.30 40.92 -19.02
C MET A 1 -4.38 41.85 -18.26
N ASN A 2 -3.60 41.39 -17.29
CA ASN A 2 -2.82 42.32 -16.45
C ASN A 2 -1.42 42.61 -17.05
N VAL A 3 -0.96 41.77 -17.98
CA VAL A 3 0.35 41.91 -18.63
C VAL A 3 0.18 42.36 -20.08
N ALA A 4 1.02 43.29 -20.55
CA ALA A 4 1.15 43.68 -21.97
C ALA A 4 2.63 43.93 -22.32
N LEU A 5 2.99 43.85 -23.61
CA LEU A 5 4.31 44.21 -24.10
C LEU A 5 4.37 45.71 -24.37
N LEU A 6 5.42 46.37 -23.90
CA LEU A 6 5.78 47.73 -24.30
C LEU A 6 7.23 47.71 -24.77
N ASN A 7 7.45 47.92 -26.07
CA ASN A 7 8.77 47.76 -26.70
C ASN A 7 9.44 46.41 -26.34
N ASP A 8 8.71 45.31 -26.50
CA ASP A 8 9.12 43.95 -26.17
C ASP A 8 9.33 43.62 -24.67
N TYR A 9 9.12 44.58 -23.77
CA TYR A 9 9.15 44.34 -22.32
C TYR A 9 7.76 43.98 -21.76
N GLU A 10 7.66 42.86 -21.04
CA GLU A 10 6.43 42.47 -20.32
C GLU A 10 6.17 43.41 -19.12
N ILE A 11 5.05 44.13 -19.15
CA ILE A 11 4.58 45.03 -18.09
C ILE A 11 3.33 44.43 -17.44
N ASP A 12 3.44 43.95 -16.19
CA ASP A 12 2.30 43.58 -15.35
C ASP A 12 1.77 44.82 -14.61
N ILE A 13 0.71 45.42 -15.12
CA ILE A 13 0.19 46.69 -14.62
C ILE A 13 -0.40 46.57 -13.20
N GLU A 14 -0.95 45.41 -12.85
CA GLU A 14 -1.50 45.18 -11.52
C GLU A 14 -0.37 44.99 -10.51
N ARG A 15 0.67 44.23 -10.86
CA ARG A 15 1.83 44.05 -9.98
C ARG A 15 2.52 45.39 -9.69
N VAL A 16 2.73 46.22 -10.70
CA VAL A 16 3.28 47.57 -10.51
C VAL A 16 2.36 48.44 -9.66
N GLY A 17 1.04 48.27 -9.78
CA GLY A 17 0.07 48.92 -8.90
C GLY A 17 0.22 48.50 -7.44
N LEU A 18 0.29 47.20 -7.17
CA LEU A 18 0.48 46.65 -5.82
C LEU A 18 1.81 47.09 -5.20
N GLU A 19 2.91 47.12 -5.96
CA GLU A 19 4.21 47.61 -5.51
C GLU A 19 4.15 49.09 -5.05
N LEU A 20 3.31 49.92 -5.70
CA LEU A 20 3.09 51.30 -5.28
C LEU A 20 2.19 51.38 -4.04
N GLU A 21 1.17 50.53 -3.93
CA GLU A 21 0.34 50.45 -2.72
C GLU A 21 1.16 50.02 -1.49
N GLU A 22 2.08 49.08 -1.66
CA GLU A 22 3.03 48.67 -0.62
C GLU A 22 3.98 49.80 -0.19
N GLN A 23 4.26 50.74 -1.08
CA GLN A 23 5.02 51.97 -0.77
C GLN A 23 4.16 53.04 -0.07
N GLY A 24 2.90 52.75 0.23
CA GLY A 24 1.99 53.63 0.98
C GLY A 24 1.14 54.57 0.12
N TYR A 25 1.19 54.45 -1.21
CA TYR A 25 0.33 55.24 -2.09
C TYR A 25 -1.12 54.76 -2.02
N LYS A 26 -2.07 55.71 -1.97
CA LYS A 26 -3.50 55.40 -2.09
C LYS A 26 -3.87 55.08 -3.54
N ARG A 27 -4.93 54.29 -3.76
CA ARG A 27 -5.34 53.85 -5.12
C ARG A 27 -5.43 54.98 -6.15
N TYR A 28 -5.96 56.15 -5.79
CA TYR A 28 -6.01 57.30 -6.71
C TYR A 28 -4.62 57.83 -7.09
N GLU A 29 -3.66 57.82 -6.15
CA GLU A 29 -2.27 58.23 -6.37
C GLU A 29 -1.55 57.20 -7.22
N VAL A 30 -1.81 55.91 -7.01
CA VAL A 30 -1.31 54.82 -7.85
C VAL A 30 -1.79 55.01 -9.28
N ILE A 31 -3.08 55.30 -9.49
CA ILE A 31 -3.64 55.60 -10.81
C ILE A 31 -2.94 56.79 -11.45
N GLU A 32 -2.66 57.85 -10.69
CA GLU A 32 -1.91 59.02 -11.18
C GLU A 32 -0.48 58.66 -11.61
N GLN A 33 0.23 57.86 -10.81
CA GLN A 33 1.59 57.39 -11.13
C GLN A 33 1.60 56.51 -12.38
N LEU A 34 0.69 55.55 -12.48
CA LEU A 34 0.55 54.68 -13.65
C LEU A 34 0.15 55.47 -14.89
N ASN A 35 -0.72 56.49 -14.75
CA ASN A 35 -1.05 57.40 -15.83
C ASN A 35 0.17 58.18 -16.31
N LYS A 36 0.93 58.77 -15.38
CA LYS A 36 2.14 59.53 -15.69
C LYS A 36 3.18 58.68 -16.42
N ARG A 37 3.33 57.42 -16.01
CA ARG A 37 4.33 56.50 -16.54
C ARG A 37 3.94 55.87 -17.88
N TYR A 38 2.67 55.49 -18.06
CA TYR A 38 2.26 54.60 -19.15
C TYR A 38 1.13 55.13 -20.04
N ARG A 39 0.39 56.18 -19.65
CA ARG A 39 -0.79 56.62 -20.40
C ARG A 39 -0.47 57.11 -21.81
N VAL A 40 0.66 57.79 -22.00
CA VAL A 40 1.08 58.29 -23.31
C VAL A 40 1.35 57.13 -24.27
N ALA A 41 2.08 56.11 -23.82
CA ALA A 41 2.34 54.89 -24.59
C ALA A 41 1.03 54.16 -24.95
N SER A 42 0.10 54.03 -24.00
CA SER A 42 -1.23 53.45 -24.28
C SER A 42 -2.02 54.25 -25.31
N LYS A 43 -2.04 55.59 -25.23
CA LYS A 43 -2.73 56.43 -26.22
C LYS A 43 -2.12 56.32 -27.62
N LYS A 44 -0.80 56.16 -27.71
CA LYS A 44 -0.08 55.91 -28.97
C LYS A 44 -0.33 54.50 -29.53
N GLY A 45 -0.82 53.57 -28.70
CA GLY A 45 -1.04 52.19 -29.10
C GLY A 45 0.21 51.33 -29.05
N ASP A 46 1.20 51.75 -28.26
CA ASP A 46 2.50 51.07 -28.15
C ASP A 46 2.40 49.79 -27.32
N PHE A 47 1.33 49.63 -26.53
CA PHE A 47 1.09 48.39 -25.82
C PHE A 47 0.54 47.32 -26.76
N ARG A 48 1.22 46.17 -26.77
CA ARG A 48 0.80 44.98 -27.50
C ARG A 48 0.36 43.88 -26.54
N CYS A 49 -0.67 43.14 -26.95
CA CYS A 49 -1.07 41.93 -26.28
C CYS A 49 0.09 40.92 -26.35
N VAL A 50 0.49 40.33 -25.22
CA VAL A 50 1.54 39.28 -25.17
C VAL A 50 1.20 38.06 -26.05
N CYS A 51 -0.05 37.94 -26.49
CA CYS A 51 -0.60 36.69 -27.02
C CYS A 51 -0.89 36.75 -28.52
N CYS A 52 -1.57 37.81 -28.97
CA CYS A 52 -1.88 38.04 -30.38
C CYS A 52 -1.04 39.16 -31.01
N ASP A 53 -0.22 39.87 -30.23
CA ASP A 53 0.52 41.05 -30.67
C ASP A 53 -0.36 42.22 -31.17
N GLU A 54 -1.66 42.17 -30.88
CA GLU A 54 -2.58 43.25 -31.22
C GLU A 54 -2.51 44.40 -30.22
N ARG A 55 -2.97 45.58 -30.64
CA ARG A 55 -2.99 46.77 -29.80
C ARG A 55 -3.93 46.59 -28.61
N VAL A 56 -3.44 46.96 -27.42
CA VAL A 56 -4.25 46.98 -26.19
C VAL A 56 -4.23 48.35 -25.52
N ASP A 57 -5.33 48.69 -24.86
CA ASP A 57 -5.50 49.89 -24.07
C ASP A 57 -5.38 49.58 -22.58
N MET A 58 -4.67 50.46 -21.86
CA MET A 58 -4.56 50.41 -20.41
C MET A 58 -5.84 50.94 -19.73
N VAL A 59 -6.45 50.12 -18.90
CA VAL A 59 -7.65 50.42 -18.12
C VAL A 59 -7.32 50.39 -16.63
N LEU A 60 -7.54 51.53 -15.98
CA LEU A 60 -7.24 51.75 -14.56
C LEU A 60 -8.53 52.08 -13.80
N PRO A 61 -9.37 51.10 -13.45
CA PRO A 61 -10.59 51.33 -12.66
C PRO A 61 -10.27 51.64 -11.20
N ASP A 62 -11.12 52.44 -10.54
CA ASP A 62 -10.94 52.85 -9.15
C ASP A 62 -11.23 51.73 -8.14
N ASP A 63 -12.13 50.81 -8.48
CA ASP A 63 -12.71 49.78 -7.60
C ASP A 63 -12.29 48.36 -7.96
N LYS A 64 -11.50 48.20 -9.03
CA LYS A 64 -11.13 46.89 -9.61
C LYS A 64 -9.64 46.82 -9.89
N VAL A 65 -9.21 45.59 -10.18
CA VAL A 65 -7.90 45.25 -10.73
C VAL A 65 -7.59 46.11 -11.95
N PHE A 66 -6.36 46.58 -12.09
CA PHE A 66 -5.85 47.23 -13.29
C PHE A 66 -5.60 46.19 -14.38
N PHE A 67 -5.96 46.53 -15.62
CA PHE A 67 -5.82 45.60 -16.75
C PHE A 67 -5.67 46.31 -18.08
N PHE A 68 -5.11 45.59 -19.05
CA PHE A 68 -5.18 45.90 -20.47
C PHE A 68 -6.41 45.26 -21.12
N ARG A 69 -7.01 45.98 -22.07
CA ARG A 69 -8.16 45.55 -22.87
C ARG A 69 -7.82 45.68 -24.35
N HIS A 70 -8.24 44.73 -25.18
CA HIS A 70 -8.09 44.84 -26.63
C HIS A 70 -8.85 46.06 -27.14
N TYR A 71 -8.24 46.79 -28.08
CA TYR A 71 -8.82 48.00 -28.64
C TYR A 71 -10.21 47.73 -29.25
N ASP A 72 -10.36 46.59 -29.94
CA ASP A 72 -11.59 46.18 -30.62
C ASP A 72 -12.65 45.51 -29.72
N LYS A 73 -12.41 45.46 -28.40
CA LYS A 73 -13.27 44.79 -27.39
C LYS A 73 -13.46 43.27 -27.58
N GLU A 74 -12.84 42.66 -28.58
CA GLU A 74 -12.83 41.20 -28.72
C GLU A 74 -12.07 40.53 -27.56
N THR A 75 -12.58 39.40 -27.09
CA THR A 75 -11.91 38.60 -26.08
C THR A 75 -10.74 37.86 -26.71
N CYS A 76 -9.52 38.28 -26.37
CA CYS A 76 -8.34 37.56 -26.82
C CYS A 76 -8.33 36.13 -26.28
N SER A 77 -7.93 35.21 -27.14
CA SER A 77 -7.78 33.77 -26.88
C SER A 77 -7.04 33.47 -25.58
N TYR A 78 -6.03 34.27 -25.21
CA TYR A 78 -5.35 34.13 -23.92
C TYR A 78 -6.28 34.29 -22.72
N SER A 79 -7.13 35.31 -22.72
CA SER A 79 -8.01 35.55 -21.58
C SER A 79 -9.05 34.43 -21.45
N GLU A 80 -9.49 33.87 -22.57
CA GLU A 80 -10.39 32.72 -22.58
C GLU A 80 -9.66 31.46 -22.13
N ASN A 81 -8.52 31.15 -22.74
CA ASN A 81 -7.69 30.01 -22.40
C ASN A 81 -7.26 30.01 -20.94
N HIS A 82 -6.87 31.17 -20.38
CA HIS A 82 -6.50 31.26 -18.97
C HIS A 82 -7.70 30.99 -18.04
N LYS A 83 -8.91 31.46 -18.37
CA LYS A 83 -10.13 31.15 -17.62
C LYS A 83 -10.44 29.65 -17.71
N THR A 84 -10.36 29.08 -18.91
CA THR A 84 -10.60 27.66 -19.19
C THR A 84 -9.60 26.78 -18.44
N TYR A 85 -8.31 27.12 -18.49
CA TYR A 85 -7.23 26.46 -17.75
C TYR A 85 -7.48 26.50 -16.24
N LYS A 86 -7.79 27.67 -15.67
CA LYS A 86 -8.07 27.79 -14.22
C LYS A 86 -9.28 26.95 -13.81
N SER A 87 -10.32 26.87 -14.65
CA SER A 87 -11.47 26.01 -14.39
C SER A 87 -11.11 24.52 -14.45
N GLN A 88 -10.29 24.10 -15.43
CA GLN A 88 -9.85 22.70 -15.57
C GLN A 88 -9.06 22.21 -14.38
N LYS A 89 -8.15 23.04 -13.87
CA LYS A 89 -7.27 22.70 -12.75
C LYS A 89 -7.98 22.65 -11.39
N SER A 90 -9.24 23.09 -11.31
CA SER A 90 -10.04 22.97 -10.07
C SER A 90 -10.29 21.52 -9.61
N LEU A 91 -10.12 20.54 -10.51
CA LEU A 91 -10.26 19.11 -10.22
C LEU A 91 -8.94 18.45 -9.79
N GLU A 92 -7.83 19.18 -9.79
CA GLU A 92 -6.48 18.70 -9.51
C GLU A 92 -6.02 19.16 -8.11
N ASP A 93 -5.02 18.48 -7.55
CA ASP A 93 -4.34 18.94 -6.32
C ASP A 93 -3.47 20.16 -6.68
N MET A 94 -4.00 21.35 -6.43
CA MET A 94 -3.40 22.62 -6.88
C MET A 94 -1.99 22.88 -6.30
N PRO A 95 -1.73 22.68 -4.99
CA PRO A 95 -0.36 22.78 -4.47
C PRO A 95 0.63 21.85 -5.16
N LYS A 96 0.30 20.55 -5.28
CA LYS A 96 1.17 19.58 -5.97
C LYS A 96 1.35 19.93 -7.44
N HIS A 97 0.26 20.28 -8.11
CA HIS A 97 0.26 20.65 -9.54
C HIS A 97 1.20 21.83 -9.79
N ARG A 98 1.10 22.90 -9.00
CA ARG A 98 1.98 24.08 -9.14
C ARG A 98 3.45 23.73 -8.93
N ALA A 99 3.77 22.96 -7.89
CA ALA A 99 5.14 22.56 -7.59
C ALA A 99 5.72 21.67 -8.70
N GLY A 100 5.01 20.61 -9.08
CA GLY A 100 5.45 19.71 -10.14
C GLY A 100 5.50 20.39 -11.51
N LYS A 101 4.56 21.29 -11.83
CA LYS A 101 4.61 22.11 -13.06
C LYS A 101 5.87 22.98 -13.12
N ALA A 102 6.26 23.61 -12.02
CA ALA A 102 7.47 24.44 -11.96
C ALA A 102 8.75 23.60 -12.14
N ILE A 103 8.82 22.43 -11.50
CA ILE A 103 9.93 21.48 -11.65
C ILE A 103 10.00 21.00 -13.11
N LEU A 104 8.88 20.52 -13.66
CA LEU A 104 8.78 20.06 -15.03
C LEU A 104 9.23 21.13 -16.03
N ARG A 105 8.79 22.39 -15.84
CA ARG A 105 9.23 23.52 -16.68
C ARG A 105 10.75 23.64 -16.71
N THR A 106 11.40 23.53 -15.56
CA THR A 106 12.85 23.71 -15.44
C THR A 106 13.62 22.70 -16.29
N TYR A 107 13.23 21.42 -16.24
CA TYR A 107 13.84 20.37 -17.05
C TYR A 107 13.50 20.51 -18.53
N LEU A 108 12.23 20.80 -18.87
CA LEU A 108 11.81 21.03 -20.25
C LEU A 108 12.54 22.22 -20.88
N GLU A 109 12.76 23.32 -20.15
CA GLU A 109 13.54 24.47 -20.65
C GLU A 109 14.97 24.08 -20.99
N GLY A 110 15.61 23.23 -20.17
CA GLY A 110 16.93 22.67 -20.45
C GLY A 110 16.95 21.90 -21.77
N THR A 111 16.08 20.89 -21.91
CA THR A 111 16.00 20.05 -23.12
C THR A 111 15.59 20.87 -24.35
N CYS A 112 14.61 21.77 -24.23
CA CYS A 112 14.09 22.54 -25.34
C CYS A 112 15.12 23.53 -25.90
N LYS A 113 15.91 24.18 -25.03
CA LYS A 113 16.97 25.10 -25.46
C LYS A 113 18.01 24.39 -26.33
N VAL A 114 18.44 23.20 -25.93
CA VAL A 114 19.42 22.39 -26.69
C VAL A 114 18.89 22.04 -28.08
N ASN A 115 17.60 21.71 -28.18
CA ASN A 115 16.97 21.25 -29.40
C ASN A 115 16.29 22.36 -30.24
N LYS A 116 16.47 23.64 -29.86
CA LYS A 116 15.81 24.81 -30.48
C LYS A 116 14.28 24.70 -30.52
N ILE A 117 13.69 24.06 -29.52
CA ILE A 117 12.25 23.90 -29.37
C ILE A 117 11.71 25.07 -28.57
N ARG A 118 10.59 25.64 -29.03
CA ARG A 118 9.93 26.73 -28.33
C ARG A 118 8.99 26.15 -27.28
N LEU A 119 9.31 26.35 -26.01
CA LEU A 119 8.45 26.02 -24.88
C LEU A 119 7.56 27.23 -24.53
N THR A 120 6.25 27.02 -24.48
CA THR A 120 5.27 28.03 -24.07
C THR A 120 4.24 27.43 -23.10
N ASP A 121 3.67 28.26 -22.23
CA ASP A 121 2.49 27.84 -21.47
C ASP A 121 1.28 27.64 -22.40
N GLY A 122 0.47 26.61 -22.16
CA GLY A 122 -0.64 26.30 -23.07
C GLY A 122 -1.69 27.41 -23.19
N TYR A 123 -1.89 28.20 -22.13
CA TYR A 123 -2.84 29.32 -22.18
C TYR A 123 -2.35 30.50 -23.05
N ARG A 124 -1.09 30.50 -23.50
CA ARG A 124 -0.56 31.45 -24.49
C ARG A 124 -0.80 31.01 -25.94
N PHE A 125 -1.52 29.90 -26.17
CA PHE A 125 -1.86 29.47 -27.53
C PHE A 125 -2.77 30.49 -28.23
N LYS A 126 -2.50 30.73 -29.52
CA LYS A 126 -3.14 31.80 -30.30
C LYS A 126 -4.64 31.59 -30.52
N SER A 127 -5.11 30.35 -30.58
CA SER A 127 -6.53 30.03 -30.74
C SER A 127 -7.17 29.65 -29.41
N THR A 128 -8.48 29.88 -29.28
CA THR A 128 -9.23 29.42 -28.11
C THR A 128 -9.29 27.89 -28.12
N LEU A 129 -8.90 27.28 -27.01
CA LEU A 129 -8.95 25.84 -26.80
C LEU A 129 -10.04 25.50 -25.79
N SER A 130 -10.84 24.47 -26.09
CA SER A 130 -11.78 23.90 -25.10
C SER A 130 -11.03 23.21 -23.96
N TYR A 131 -9.83 22.70 -24.24
CA TYR A 131 -8.89 22.14 -23.28
C TYR A 131 -7.50 22.74 -23.42
N VAL A 132 -6.92 23.24 -22.32
CA VAL A 132 -5.67 24.00 -22.36
C VAL A 132 -4.58 23.19 -21.68
N PRO A 133 -3.49 22.82 -22.38
CA PRO A 133 -2.41 22.04 -21.77
C PRO A 133 -1.58 22.87 -20.79
N ASP A 134 -0.82 22.19 -19.93
CA ASP A 134 0.16 22.85 -19.06
C ASP A 134 1.25 23.55 -19.87
N PHE A 135 1.79 22.84 -20.87
CA PHE A 135 2.82 23.34 -21.79
C PHE A 135 2.55 22.96 -23.25
N ILE A 136 3.03 23.80 -24.15
CA ILE A 136 3.12 23.53 -25.59
C ILE A 136 4.59 23.60 -25.99
N LEU A 137 5.08 22.52 -26.59
CA LEU A 137 6.41 22.44 -27.19
C LEU A 137 6.24 22.53 -28.71
N GLU A 138 6.87 23.51 -29.33
CA GLU A 138 6.84 23.70 -30.78
C GLU A 138 8.21 23.45 -31.38
N PHE A 139 8.27 22.43 -32.22
CA PHE A 139 9.49 21.94 -32.85
C PHE A 139 9.80 22.78 -34.09
N PRO A 140 11.09 22.89 -34.49
CA PRO A 140 11.47 23.53 -35.75
C PRO A 140 10.81 22.91 -36.99
N SER A 141 10.42 21.64 -36.92
CA SER A 141 9.67 20.92 -37.95
C SER A 141 8.23 21.39 -38.11
N GLY A 142 7.72 22.22 -37.18
CA GLY A 142 6.32 22.63 -37.09
C GLY A 142 5.44 21.70 -36.26
N GLN A 143 5.96 20.55 -35.83
CA GLN A 143 5.26 19.65 -34.91
C GLN A 143 5.05 20.32 -33.55
N LYS A 144 3.94 20.00 -32.89
CA LYS A 144 3.59 20.56 -31.59
C LYS A 144 3.21 19.45 -30.62
N TRP A 145 3.72 19.51 -29.40
CA TRP A 145 3.29 18.63 -28.32
C TRP A 145 2.51 19.41 -27.28
N ALA A 146 1.44 18.81 -26.76
CA ALA A 146 0.68 19.29 -25.63
C ALA A 146 1.04 18.43 -24.42
N VAL A 147 1.76 19.00 -23.46
CA VAL A 147 2.27 18.29 -22.28
C VAL A 147 1.45 18.70 -21.06
N ASP A 148 0.94 17.71 -20.35
CA ASP A 148 0.15 17.87 -19.14
C ASP A 148 0.73 17.08 -17.97
N TYR A 149 0.75 17.71 -16.79
CA TYR A 149 0.99 17.04 -15.53
C TYR A 149 -0.34 16.88 -14.78
N LEU A 150 -0.69 15.62 -14.48
CA LEU A 150 -1.98 15.24 -13.93
C LEU A 150 -1.84 14.80 -12.47
N THR A 151 -2.36 15.61 -11.53
CA THR A 151 -2.32 15.29 -10.09
C THR A 151 -3.65 14.82 -9.52
N GLY A 152 -4.75 14.99 -10.26
CA GLY A 152 -6.06 14.50 -9.85
C GLY A 152 -6.41 13.21 -10.58
N LEU A 153 -6.82 12.18 -9.87
CA LEU A 153 -7.49 11.00 -10.44
C LEU A 153 -8.64 10.64 -9.50
N LYS A 154 -9.82 11.19 -9.75
CA LYS A 154 -11.02 10.66 -9.07
C LYS A 154 -11.34 9.32 -9.70
N THR A 155 -11.81 8.36 -8.91
CA THR A 155 -12.45 7.10 -9.35
C THR A 155 -13.75 7.32 -10.15
N ASP A 156 -13.95 8.54 -10.65
CA ASP A 156 -15.15 9.07 -11.23
C ASP A 156 -15.04 9.00 -12.76
N GLN A 157 -15.99 8.32 -13.40
CA GLN A 157 -16.15 8.26 -14.86
C GLN A 157 -16.06 9.66 -15.50
N LYS A 158 -16.47 10.71 -14.76
CA LYS A 158 -16.37 12.10 -15.22
C LYS A 158 -14.93 12.54 -15.50
N TYR A 159 -13.95 12.12 -14.68
CA TYR A 159 -12.56 12.51 -14.88
C TYR A 159 -11.96 11.79 -16.09
N ALA A 160 -12.21 10.49 -16.23
CA ALA A 160 -11.81 9.72 -17.41
C ALA A 160 -12.41 10.31 -18.71
N ASN A 161 -13.70 10.67 -18.68
CA ASN A 161 -14.35 11.34 -19.81
C ASN A 161 -13.73 12.72 -20.11
N SER A 162 -13.32 13.46 -19.07
CA SER A 162 -12.63 14.75 -19.22
C SER A 162 -11.26 14.57 -19.89
N LEU A 163 -10.47 13.59 -19.47
CA LEU A 163 -9.19 13.24 -20.11
C LEU A 163 -9.39 12.81 -21.56
N HIS A 164 -10.42 12.02 -21.85
CA HIS A 164 -10.72 11.61 -23.21
C HIS A 164 -11.02 12.82 -24.11
N LYS A 165 -11.88 13.74 -23.66
CA LYS A 165 -12.19 14.99 -24.38
C LYS A 165 -10.94 15.87 -24.54
N ARG A 166 -10.10 15.93 -23.51
CA ARG A 166 -8.83 16.66 -23.52
C ARG A 166 -7.90 16.13 -24.61
N ARG A 167 -7.65 14.81 -24.63
CA ARG A 167 -6.86 14.13 -25.66
C ARG A 167 -7.39 14.40 -27.07
N ASN A 168 -8.70 14.26 -27.28
CA ASN A 168 -9.31 14.49 -28.59
C ASN A 168 -9.17 15.94 -29.04
N THR A 169 -9.29 16.90 -28.12
CA THR A 169 -9.07 18.33 -28.40
C THR A 169 -7.63 18.58 -28.87
N TYR A 170 -6.65 17.99 -28.20
CA TYR A 170 -5.24 18.12 -28.59
C TYR A 170 -4.99 17.57 -30.01
N ILE A 171 -5.54 16.39 -30.31
CA ILE A 171 -5.43 15.79 -31.64
C ILE A 171 -6.11 16.66 -32.71
N GLN A 172 -7.29 17.23 -32.42
CA GLN A 172 -8.01 18.14 -33.33
C GLN A 172 -7.21 19.40 -33.66
N HIS A 173 -6.39 19.88 -32.73
CA HIS A 173 -5.48 21.03 -32.93
C HIS A 173 -4.08 20.61 -33.42
N HIS A 174 -3.92 19.37 -33.88
CA HIS A 174 -2.66 18.81 -34.37
C HIS A 174 -1.53 18.79 -33.34
N PHE A 175 -1.87 18.63 -32.05
CA PHE A 175 -0.92 18.40 -30.99
C PHE A 175 -0.73 16.90 -30.74
N THR A 176 0.51 16.48 -30.51
CA THR A 176 0.81 15.18 -29.88
C THR A 176 0.53 15.29 -28.37
N PRO A 177 -0.44 14.53 -27.82
CA PRO A 177 -0.77 14.60 -26.40
C PRO A 177 0.23 13.79 -25.56
N ILE A 178 0.86 14.42 -24.57
CA ILE A 178 1.75 13.78 -23.61
C ILE A 178 1.19 13.98 -22.20
N PHE A 179 0.86 12.89 -21.53
CA PHE A 179 0.29 12.91 -20.18
C PHE A 179 1.27 12.31 -19.18
N LEU A 180 1.66 13.10 -18.18
CA LEU A 180 2.50 12.67 -17.07
C LEU A 180 1.64 12.61 -15.80
N PHE A 181 1.43 11.41 -15.27
CA PHE A 181 0.63 11.21 -14.06
C PHE A 181 1.49 11.38 -12.81
N ASP A 182 0.95 11.98 -11.76
CA ASP A 182 1.66 12.07 -10.48
C ASP A 182 1.94 10.68 -9.90
N SER A 183 3.17 10.45 -9.43
CA SER A 183 3.62 9.18 -8.85
C SER A 183 2.83 8.76 -7.62
N TYR A 184 2.14 9.67 -6.93
CA TYR A 184 1.18 9.35 -5.88
C TYR A 184 0.09 8.37 -6.33
N TRP A 185 -0.26 8.37 -7.62
CA TRP A 185 -1.27 7.47 -8.18
C TRP A 185 -0.73 6.11 -8.63
N LEU A 186 0.58 5.88 -8.52
CA LEU A 186 1.17 4.58 -8.81
C LEU A 186 0.77 3.56 -7.72
N ALA A 187 -0.28 2.78 -7.99
CA ALA A 187 -0.76 1.73 -7.12
C ALA A 187 -0.13 0.37 -7.47
N TYR A 188 1.18 0.25 -7.21
CA TYR A 188 1.96 -0.96 -7.43
C TYR A 188 2.06 -1.82 -6.17
N GLU A 189 1.72 -3.11 -6.29
CA GLU A 189 1.85 -4.11 -5.23
C GLU A 189 2.98 -5.10 -5.56
N PRO A 190 4.15 -5.01 -4.90
CA PRO A 190 5.34 -5.81 -5.25
C PRO A 190 5.15 -7.31 -5.06
N ASP A 191 4.45 -7.75 -4.02
CA ASP A 191 4.38 -9.18 -3.66
C ASP A 191 3.65 -10.02 -4.71
N ILE A 192 2.68 -9.41 -5.40
CA ILE A 192 1.91 -10.06 -6.46
C ILE A 192 2.22 -9.51 -7.85
N ASN A 193 3.20 -8.61 -7.98
CA ASN A 193 3.57 -7.94 -9.23
C ASN A 193 2.35 -7.40 -9.97
N HIS A 194 1.56 -6.56 -9.28
CA HIS A 194 0.29 -6.06 -9.79
C HIS A 194 0.26 -4.53 -9.75
N VAL A 195 -0.42 -3.92 -10.73
CA VAL A 195 -0.64 -2.47 -10.74
C VAL A 195 -2.10 -2.14 -10.99
N SER A 196 -2.73 -1.46 -10.04
CA SER A 196 -4.12 -1.03 -10.23
C SER A 196 -4.17 0.21 -11.12
N LEU A 197 -4.87 0.10 -12.26
CA LEU A 197 -5.08 1.20 -13.20
C LEU A 197 -6.55 1.61 -13.22
N VAL A 198 -6.79 2.91 -13.29
CA VAL A 198 -8.13 3.46 -13.55
C VAL A 198 -8.35 3.76 -15.03
N ASP A 199 -9.61 3.94 -15.43
CA ASP A 199 -9.97 4.14 -16.84
C ASP A 199 -9.27 5.35 -17.48
N GLY A 200 -9.03 6.42 -16.71
CA GLY A 200 -8.30 7.60 -17.18
C GLY A 200 -6.86 7.30 -17.57
N GLU A 201 -6.18 6.43 -16.80
CA GLU A 201 -4.81 5.99 -17.11
C GLU A 201 -4.81 5.09 -18.35
N LEU A 202 -5.76 4.15 -18.42
CA LEU A 202 -5.90 3.24 -19.56
C LEU A 202 -6.09 3.97 -20.91
N LEU A 203 -6.70 5.16 -20.91
CA LEU A 203 -6.84 6.02 -22.09
C LEU A 203 -5.53 6.67 -22.55
N CYS A 204 -4.55 6.77 -21.66
CA CYS A 204 -3.27 7.43 -21.90
C CYS A 204 -2.14 6.43 -22.13
N VAL A 205 -2.42 5.13 -22.00
CA VAL A 205 -1.46 4.06 -22.29
C VAL A 205 -1.03 4.14 -23.76
N GLY A 206 0.25 4.41 -23.95
CA GLY A 206 0.92 4.42 -25.26
C GLY A 206 1.53 3.07 -25.62
N GLN A 207 2.10 3.01 -26.81
CA GLN A 207 3.00 1.94 -27.22
C GLN A 207 4.33 2.54 -27.65
N THR A 208 5.35 2.22 -26.87
CA THR A 208 6.73 2.63 -27.10
C THR A 208 7.51 1.51 -27.79
N GLN A 209 8.69 1.81 -28.35
CA GLN A 209 9.57 0.79 -28.91
C GLN A 209 9.96 -0.28 -27.87
N GLN A 210 10.18 0.13 -26.61
CA GLN A 210 10.49 -0.81 -25.52
C GLN A 210 9.33 -1.78 -25.26
N ASP A 211 8.07 -1.36 -25.41
CA ASP A 211 6.92 -2.26 -25.25
C ASP A 211 6.93 -3.40 -26.27
N TYR A 212 7.36 -3.12 -27.50
CA TYR A 212 7.54 -4.15 -28.53
C TYR A 212 8.69 -5.11 -28.19
N LEU A 213 9.82 -4.58 -27.69
CA LEU A 213 10.97 -5.40 -27.28
C LEU A 213 10.62 -6.30 -26.10
N TRP A 214 9.91 -5.78 -25.10
CA TRP A 214 9.39 -6.58 -23.98
C TRP A 214 8.38 -7.62 -24.44
N THR A 215 7.47 -7.26 -25.35
CA THR A 215 6.50 -8.20 -25.92
C THR A 215 7.21 -9.36 -26.64
N ASP A 216 8.21 -9.08 -27.46
CA ASP A 216 8.99 -10.11 -28.16
C ASP A 216 9.80 -10.97 -27.19
N PHE A 217 10.44 -10.36 -26.19
CA PHE A 217 11.15 -11.06 -25.12
C PHE A 217 10.24 -12.06 -24.39
N ILE A 218 9.06 -11.62 -23.93
CA ILE A 218 8.10 -12.51 -23.24
C ILE A 218 7.64 -13.63 -24.17
N ARG A 219 7.40 -13.35 -25.46
CA ARG A 219 7.03 -14.38 -26.44
C ARG A 219 8.11 -15.43 -26.65
N ARG A 220 9.38 -15.07 -26.51
CA ARG A 220 10.53 -15.98 -26.65
C ARG A 220 10.90 -16.74 -25.37
N LEU A 221 10.30 -16.40 -24.22
CA LEU A 221 10.52 -17.15 -22.99
C LEU A 221 10.10 -18.62 -23.14
N ASP A 222 10.87 -19.52 -22.52
CA ASP A 222 10.52 -20.93 -22.40
C ASP A 222 9.14 -21.10 -21.76
N THR A 223 8.40 -22.14 -22.15
CA THR A 223 7.05 -22.42 -21.62
C THR A 223 7.03 -22.48 -20.10
N LYS A 224 8.02 -23.12 -19.47
CA LYS A 224 8.15 -23.19 -18.00
C LYS A 224 8.23 -21.82 -17.33
N LEU A 225 8.92 -20.85 -17.96
CA LEU A 225 9.10 -19.51 -17.41
C LEU A 225 7.85 -18.66 -17.64
N LYS A 226 7.17 -18.86 -18.78
CA LYS A 226 5.85 -18.27 -19.03
C LYS A 226 4.83 -18.75 -18.00
N ASP A 227 4.82 -20.03 -17.67
CA ASP A 227 3.91 -20.59 -16.67
C ASP A 227 4.15 -19.98 -15.29
N THR A 228 5.42 -19.80 -14.91
CA THR A 228 5.83 -19.08 -13.69
C THR A 228 5.40 -17.61 -13.74
N LEU A 229 5.60 -16.93 -14.88
CA LEU A 229 5.22 -15.52 -15.05
C LEU A 229 3.71 -15.31 -15.07
N PHE A 230 2.90 -16.22 -15.61
CA PHE A 230 1.46 -16.02 -15.74
C PHE A 230 0.65 -16.63 -14.61
N ILE A 231 1.22 -17.58 -13.85
CA ILE A 231 0.51 -18.35 -12.81
C ILE A 231 -0.82 -18.89 -13.39
N GLN A 232 -0.76 -19.48 -14.59
CA GLN A 232 -1.91 -20.07 -15.29
C GLN A 232 -3.08 -19.12 -15.60
N ARG A 233 -2.86 -17.80 -15.64
CA ARG A 233 -3.89 -16.81 -16.01
C ARG A 233 -3.79 -16.36 -17.49
N PRO A 234 -4.91 -16.03 -18.14
CA PRO A 234 -4.95 -15.67 -19.57
C PRO A 234 -4.60 -14.19 -19.82
N PHE A 235 -3.33 -13.83 -19.63
CA PHE A 235 -2.83 -12.50 -19.98
C PHE A 235 -2.59 -12.36 -21.49
N ASN A 236 -2.92 -11.19 -22.03
CA ASN A 236 -2.45 -10.79 -23.35
C ASN A 236 -0.94 -10.56 -23.27
N LEU A 237 -0.19 -11.15 -24.20
CA LEU A 237 1.28 -11.03 -24.27
C LEU A 237 1.77 -9.65 -24.70
N GLN A 238 0.87 -8.76 -25.12
CA GLN A 238 1.21 -7.39 -25.48
C GLN A 238 1.53 -6.58 -24.23
N VAL A 239 2.80 -6.25 -24.08
CA VAL A 239 3.29 -5.36 -23.03
C VAL A 239 2.88 -3.93 -23.36
N LYS A 240 2.51 -3.20 -22.32
CA LYS A 240 2.18 -1.79 -22.37
C LYS A 240 2.91 -1.05 -21.27
N SER A 241 2.99 0.26 -21.41
CA SER A 241 3.67 1.11 -20.44
C SER A 241 2.91 2.35 -20.05
N MET A 242 3.27 2.84 -18.87
CA MET A 242 2.82 4.11 -18.31
C MET A 242 3.98 4.76 -17.59
N ALA A 243 4.05 6.09 -17.68
CA ALA A 243 5.05 6.91 -17.04
C ALA A 243 4.40 7.76 -15.93
N TYR A 244 4.97 7.70 -14.73
CA TYR A 244 4.55 8.46 -13.57
C TYR A 244 5.63 9.44 -13.14
N PHE A 245 5.30 10.71 -13.09
CA PHE A 245 6.19 11.79 -12.70
C PHE A 245 6.25 11.95 -11.18
N ALA A 246 7.45 11.81 -10.63
CA ALA A 246 7.77 11.98 -9.22
C ALA A 246 8.58 13.29 -9.04
N PRO A 247 7.90 14.44 -8.84
CA PRO A 247 8.56 15.74 -8.86
C PRO A 247 9.59 15.92 -7.73
N TYR A 248 9.34 15.37 -6.54
CA TYR A 248 10.20 15.55 -5.37
C TYR A 248 11.46 14.70 -5.44
N GLU A 249 11.30 13.46 -5.91
CA GLU A 249 12.38 12.51 -6.16
C GLU A 249 13.18 12.88 -7.41
N ARG A 250 12.61 13.72 -8.28
CA ARG A 250 13.17 14.13 -9.58
C ARG A 250 13.37 12.96 -10.53
N GLU A 251 12.36 12.08 -10.57
CA GLU A 251 12.37 10.87 -11.38
C GLU A 251 11.04 10.68 -12.14
N ILE A 252 11.07 9.81 -13.14
CA ILE A 252 9.90 9.21 -13.78
C ILE A 252 9.91 7.71 -13.49
N ASN A 253 8.83 7.21 -12.91
CA ASN A 253 8.61 5.79 -12.66
C ASN A 253 7.87 5.18 -13.86
N ILE A 254 8.51 4.25 -14.55
CA ILE A 254 7.97 3.57 -15.71
C ILE A 254 7.52 2.18 -15.28
N ILE A 255 6.26 1.87 -15.54
CA ILE A 255 5.74 0.52 -15.35
C ILE A 255 5.59 -0.18 -16.70
N ARG A 256 6.01 -1.45 -16.75
CA ARG A 256 5.77 -2.36 -17.88
C ARG A 256 4.76 -3.40 -17.41
N PHE A 257 3.62 -3.51 -18.08
CA PHE A 257 2.53 -4.39 -17.63
C PHE A 257 1.81 -5.10 -18.77
N LEU A 258 1.18 -6.21 -18.42
CA LEU A 258 0.27 -7.00 -19.25
C LEU A 258 -1.16 -6.81 -18.77
N GLN A 259 -2.12 -6.97 -19.66
CA GLN A 259 -3.55 -6.91 -19.33
C GLN A 259 -4.19 -8.29 -19.50
N GLN A 260 -5.13 -8.63 -18.63
CA GLN A 260 -5.91 -9.85 -18.77
C GLN A 260 -6.88 -9.72 -19.96
N SER A 261 -7.06 -10.80 -20.72
CA SER A 261 -7.84 -10.78 -21.97
C SER A 261 -9.34 -10.48 -21.75
N ASP A 262 -9.88 -10.91 -20.62
CA ASP A 262 -11.28 -10.75 -20.18
C ASP A 262 -11.53 -9.47 -19.39
N ASN A 263 -10.51 -8.91 -18.73
CA ASN A 263 -10.64 -7.69 -17.94
C ASN A 263 -9.39 -6.81 -18.03
N PRO A 264 -9.42 -5.72 -18.82
CA PRO A 264 -8.29 -4.82 -19.01
C PRO A 264 -7.80 -4.12 -17.72
N ARG A 265 -8.65 -4.02 -16.68
CA ARG A 265 -8.25 -3.46 -15.38
C ARG A 265 -7.44 -4.44 -14.53
N LYS A 266 -7.52 -5.74 -14.82
CA LYS A 266 -6.64 -6.74 -14.21
C LYS A 266 -5.33 -6.74 -14.96
N THR A 267 -4.32 -6.15 -14.35
CA THR A 267 -2.98 -6.09 -14.91
C THR A 267 -2.04 -7.03 -14.18
N ARG A 268 -0.88 -7.25 -14.78
CA ARG A 268 0.29 -7.81 -14.11
C ARG A 268 1.52 -7.06 -14.56
N THR A 269 2.34 -6.60 -13.64
CA THR A 269 3.63 -5.99 -14.01
C THR A 269 4.58 -7.08 -14.48
N VAL A 270 5.33 -6.76 -15.52
CA VAL A 270 6.35 -7.64 -16.09
C VAL A 270 7.63 -7.56 -15.25
N TYR A 271 7.91 -6.37 -14.75
CA TYR A 271 9.05 -6.04 -13.91
C TYR A 271 8.62 -4.99 -12.88
N HIS A 272 9.39 -4.84 -11.81
CA HIS A 272 9.13 -3.75 -10.86
C HIS A 272 9.28 -2.39 -11.57
N PRO A 273 8.65 -1.31 -11.05
CA PRO A 273 8.80 0.02 -11.64
C PRO A 273 10.27 0.39 -11.86
N ILE A 274 10.56 0.96 -13.03
CA ILE A 274 11.88 1.43 -13.43
C ILE A 274 11.92 2.93 -13.18
N ASN A 275 12.82 3.37 -12.30
CA ASN A 275 12.95 4.78 -11.96
C ASN A 275 14.03 5.42 -12.85
N VAL A 276 13.66 6.49 -13.54
CA VAL A 276 14.58 7.21 -14.43
C VAL A 276 14.68 8.67 -14.03
N PRO A 277 15.89 9.21 -13.79
CA PRO A 277 16.10 10.62 -13.51
C PRO A 277 15.49 11.55 -14.58
N LEU A 278 14.92 12.69 -14.18
CA LEU A 278 14.20 13.59 -15.10
C LEU A 278 15.04 14.15 -16.24
N ASP A 279 16.32 14.44 -15.98
CA ASP A 279 17.27 14.93 -16.98
C ASP A 279 17.48 13.93 -18.12
N LYS A 280 17.32 12.64 -17.83
CA LYS A 280 17.34 11.54 -18.79
C LYS A 280 15.97 11.29 -19.40
N ALA A 281 14.95 11.18 -18.55
CA ALA A 281 13.61 10.77 -18.95
C ALA A 281 12.93 11.78 -19.87
N LEU A 282 13.15 13.09 -19.67
CA LEU A 282 12.57 14.19 -20.46
C LEU A 282 13.43 14.60 -21.66
N THR A 283 14.35 13.74 -22.09
CA THR A 283 15.00 13.88 -23.39
C THR A 283 14.04 13.52 -24.50
N ILE A 284 14.21 14.12 -25.67
CA ILE A 284 13.33 13.92 -26.82
C ILE A 284 13.87 12.75 -27.63
N ASN A 285 12.98 11.81 -27.98
CA ASN A 285 13.38 10.66 -28.78
C ASN A 285 13.74 11.06 -30.22
N HIS A 286 14.49 10.20 -30.91
CA HIS A 286 15.02 10.49 -32.24
C HIS A 286 13.91 10.77 -33.28
N ASP A 287 12.77 10.09 -33.15
CA ASP A 287 11.60 10.22 -34.03
C ASP A 287 10.67 11.38 -33.66
N GLN A 288 10.98 12.15 -32.59
CA GLN A 288 10.17 13.26 -32.10
C GLN A 288 8.70 12.87 -31.90
N SER A 289 8.44 11.65 -31.45
CA SER A 289 7.09 11.16 -31.15
C SER A 289 6.74 11.24 -29.68
N ASP A 290 7.73 11.17 -28.79
CA ASP A 290 7.57 11.10 -27.33
C ASP A 290 8.88 11.46 -26.62
N PHE A 291 8.87 11.50 -25.29
CA PHE A 291 10.10 11.50 -24.51
C PHE A 291 10.77 10.13 -24.56
N THR A 292 12.10 10.10 -24.43
CA THR A 292 12.89 8.87 -24.47
C THR A 292 12.53 7.95 -23.31
N TYR A 293 12.20 8.53 -22.14
CA TYR A 293 11.91 7.88 -20.86
C TYR A 293 13.01 6.98 -20.30
N THR A 294 13.81 6.30 -21.12
CA THR A 294 14.93 5.40 -20.75
C THR A 294 16.13 5.63 -21.65
N ASN A 295 17.33 5.74 -21.08
CA ASN A 295 18.53 6.14 -21.82
C ASN A 295 19.19 5.05 -22.67
N ASP A 296 18.96 3.76 -22.39
CA ASP A 296 19.63 2.62 -23.03
C ASP A 296 18.66 1.44 -23.17
N THR A 297 18.98 0.45 -24.01
CA THR A 297 18.17 -0.76 -24.15
C THR A 297 17.84 -1.36 -22.77
N GLU A 298 16.55 -1.53 -22.44
CA GLU A 298 16.09 -2.18 -21.20
C GLU A 298 16.43 -3.69 -21.13
N GLU A 299 17.51 -4.10 -21.79
CA GLU A 299 17.97 -5.46 -21.92
C GLU A 299 18.45 -6.02 -20.59
N GLU A 300 19.16 -5.23 -19.79
CA GLU A 300 19.59 -5.63 -18.45
C GLU A 300 18.39 -6.00 -17.56
N TYR A 301 17.30 -5.21 -17.60
CA TYR A 301 16.07 -5.51 -16.87
C TYR A 301 15.38 -6.78 -17.38
N ARG A 302 15.38 -7.02 -18.69
CA ARG A 302 14.85 -8.26 -19.29
C ARG A 302 15.65 -9.49 -18.85
N GLN A 303 16.98 -9.40 -18.88
CA GLN A 303 17.85 -10.50 -18.44
C GLN A 303 17.71 -10.76 -16.94
N GLU A 304 17.59 -9.71 -16.13
CA GLU A 304 17.34 -9.85 -14.70
C GLU A 304 15.98 -10.50 -14.42
N LEU A 305 14.92 -10.11 -15.12
CA LEU A 305 13.62 -10.79 -15.02
C LEU A 305 13.73 -12.28 -15.36
N LYS A 306 14.45 -12.62 -16.44
CA LYS A 306 14.65 -14.02 -16.82
C LYS A 306 15.29 -14.82 -15.68
N ARG A 307 16.35 -14.28 -15.08
CA ARG A 307 17.07 -14.88 -13.95
C ARG A 307 16.16 -15.06 -12.74
N GLN A 308 15.33 -14.07 -12.43
CA GLN A 308 14.35 -14.15 -11.33
C GLN A 308 13.30 -15.23 -11.58
N LEU A 309 12.77 -15.32 -12.80
CA LEU A 309 11.81 -16.37 -13.17
C LEU A 309 12.43 -17.77 -13.09
N GLU A 310 13.68 -17.93 -13.51
CA GLU A 310 14.43 -19.19 -13.39
C GLU A 310 14.61 -19.60 -11.92
N LEU A 311 14.97 -18.65 -11.05
CA LEU A 311 15.12 -18.90 -9.62
C LEU A 311 13.78 -19.31 -8.98
N ILE A 312 12.69 -18.59 -9.28
CA ILE A 312 11.35 -18.91 -8.76
C ILE A 312 10.92 -20.30 -9.23
N HIS A 313 11.15 -20.62 -10.51
CA HIS A 313 10.82 -21.93 -11.06
C HIS A 313 11.59 -23.06 -10.35
N GLN A 314 12.89 -22.87 -10.11
CA GLN A 314 13.72 -23.84 -9.38
C GLN A 314 13.23 -24.04 -7.93
N GLN A 315 12.85 -22.96 -7.24
CA GLN A 315 12.31 -23.03 -5.89
C GLN A 315 10.96 -23.77 -5.86
N GLN A 316 10.08 -23.51 -6.83
CA GLN A 316 8.80 -24.20 -6.96
C GLN A 316 8.98 -25.71 -7.22
N GLU A 317 9.90 -26.09 -8.10
CA GLU A 317 10.23 -27.48 -8.37
C GLU A 317 10.84 -28.19 -7.16
N HIS A 318 11.73 -27.52 -6.43
CA HIS A 318 12.29 -28.05 -5.19
C HIS A 318 11.21 -28.29 -4.13
N LEU A 319 10.29 -27.32 -3.95
CA LEU A 319 9.18 -27.43 -3.02
C LEU A 319 8.22 -28.57 -3.40
N ARG A 320 7.91 -28.75 -4.69
CA ARG A 320 7.10 -29.87 -5.18
C ARG A 320 7.73 -31.22 -4.84
N LYS A 321 9.04 -31.38 -5.09
CA LYS A 321 9.78 -32.60 -4.75
C LYS A 321 9.80 -32.87 -3.25
N GLN A 322 9.95 -31.84 -2.41
CA GLN A 322 9.86 -31.98 -0.96
C GLN A 322 8.47 -32.44 -0.50
N GLN A 323 7.40 -31.84 -1.05
CA GLN A 323 6.02 -32.23 -0.74
C GLN A 323 5.67 -33.65 -1.23
N GLU A 324 6.23 -34.09 -2.35
CA GLU A 324 6.08 -35.47 -2.84
C GLU A 324 6.82 -36.45 -1.93
N LEU A 325 8.05 -36.13 -1.52
CA LEU A 325 8.82 -36.96 -0.58
C LEU A 325 8.11 -37.09 0.77
N GLU A 326 7.56 -35.99 1.28
CA GLU A 326 6.83 -35.99 2.55
C GLU A 326 5.52 -36.79 2.45
N ARG A 327 4.77 -36.65 1.36
CA ARG A 327 3.58 -37.48 1.10
C ARG A 327 3.93 -38.97 1.01
N ALA A 328 5.01 -39.33 0.31
CA ALA A 328 5.46 -40.71 0.22
C ALA A 328 5.86 -41.28 1.59
N LYS A 329 6.52 -40.49 2.45
CA LYS A 329 6.84 -40.89 3.83
C LYS A 329 5.59 -41.10 4.67
N GLN A 330 4.62 -40.18 4.58
CA GLN A 330 3.34 -40.29 5.30
C GLN A 330 2.55 -41.53 4.85
N GLU A 331 2.53 -41.83 3.56
CA GLU A 331 1.90 -43.04 3.02
C GLU A 331 2.60 -44.32 3.49
N GLU A 332 3.93 -44.34 3.51
CA GLU A 332 4.70 -45.49 4.02
C GLU A 332 4.47 -45.71 5.52
N GLU A 333 4.44 -44.64 6.31
CA GLU A 333 4.17 -44.72 7.75
C GLU A 333 2.72 -45.17 8.02
N ALA A 334 1.75 -44.65 7.28
CA ALA A 334 0.37 -45.12 7.33
C ALA A 334 0.25 -46.60 6.93
N ARG A 335 1.02 -47.07 5.95
CA ARG A 335 1.08 -48.49 5.58
C ARG A 335 1.64 -49.34 6.72
N LYS A 336 2.74 -48.92 7.36
CA LYS A 336 3.33 -49.61 8.52
C LYS A 336 2.37 -49.67 9.71
N GLN A 337 1.67 -48.57 9.99
CA GLN A 337 0.67 -48.53 11.07
C GLN A 337 -0.52 -49.47 10.80
N ARG A 338 -1.01 -49.53 9.56
CA ARG A 338 -2.07 -50.49 9.17
C ARG A 338 -1.62 -51.94 9.32
N GLU A 339 -0.38 -52.23 8.96
CA GLU A 339 0.19 -53.57 9.11
C GLU A 339 0.34 -53.96 10.60
N LEU A 340 0.87 -53.05 11.42
CA LEU A 340 0.98 -53.25 12.87
C LEU A 340 -0.40 -53.45 13.54
N ALA A 341 -1.40 -52.67 13.13
CA ALA A 341 -2.77 -52.81 13.63
C ALA A 341 -3.35 -54.19 13.27
N ARG A 342 -3.11 -54.68 12.04
CA ARG A 342 -3.52 -56.01 11.61
C ARG A 342 -2.86 -57.11 12.45
N THR A 343 -1.56 -57.01 12.69
CA THR A 343 -0.84 -58.00 13.53
C THR A 343 -1.34 -58.03 14.97
N LEU A 344 -1.60 -56.86 15.57
CA LEU A 344 -2.15 -56.76 16.93
C LEU A 344 -3.57 -57.35 17.01
N GLU A 345 -4.38 -57.15 15.98
CA GLU A 345 -5.73 -57.73 15.93
C GLU A 345 -5.70 -59.26 15.78
N GLU A 346 -4.78 -59.80 14.98
CA GLU A 346 -4.54 -61.24 14.86
C GLU A 346 -4.06 -61.85 16.18
N GLU A 347 -3.15 -61.19 16.90
CA GLU A 347 -2.72 -61.62 18.24
C GLU A 347 -3.88 -61.59 19.25
N ARG A 348 -4.72 -60.55 19.20
CA ARG A 348 -5.90 -60.45 20.06
C ARG A 348 -6.86 -61.62 19.80
N LYS A 349 -7.12 -61.95 18.53
CA LYS A 349 -7.96 -63.10 18.15
C LYS A 349 -7.38 -64.43 18.64
N LYS A 350 -6.06 -64.63 18.54
CA LYS A 350 -5.38 -65.82 19.09
C LYS A 350 -5.52 -65.93 20.61
N ARG A 351 -5.35 -64.82 21.35
CA ARG A 351 -5.54 -64.80 22.81
C ARG A 351 -6.97 -65.10 23.23
N THR A 352 -7.96 -64.59 22.49
CA THR A 352 -9.38 -64.90 22.78
C THR A 352 -9.71 -66.38 22.53
N ALA A 353 -9.12 -66.99 21.49
CA ALA A 353 -9.26 -68.42 21.23
C ALA A 353 -8.59 -69.29 22.31
N GLN A 354 -7.43 -68.88 22.85
CA GLN A 354 -6.78 -69.56 23.98
C GLN A 354 -7.57 -69.46 25.29
N ASN A 355 -8.19 -68.31 25.57
CA ASN A 355 -9.00 -68.15 26.79
C ASN A 355 -10.35 -68.89 26.73
N SER A 356 -10.91 -69.12 25.54
CA SER A 356 -12.10 -69.95 25.36
C SER A 356 -11.87 -71.45 25.66
N SER A 357 -10.62 -71.88 25.87
CA SER A 357 -10.25 -73.25 26.25
C SER A 357 -10.27 -73.48 27.78
N TYR A 358 -10.45 -72.45 28.60
CA TYR A 358 -10.36 -72.52 30.07
C TYR A 358 -11.72 -72.45 30.78
N ASP A 359 -12.84 -72.39 30.06
CA ASP A 359 -14.18 -72.16 30.62
C ASP A 359 -14.98 -73.47 30.80
N SER A 360 -14.33 -74.52 31.26
CA SER A 360 -14.94 -75.84 31.51
C SER A 360 -14.57 -76.41 32.88
N THR A 361 -14.57 -75.58 33.92
CA THR A 361 -14.47 -76.05 35.31
C THR A 361 -15.68 -75.59 36.14
N PRO A 362 -16.27 -76.45 36.99
CA PRO A 362 -17.52 -76.15 37.69
C PRO A 362 -17.34 -75.07 38.77
N PRO A 363 -18.41 -74.33 39.12
CA PRO A 363 -18.32 -73.21 40.05
C PRO A 363 -18.08 -73.69 41.48
N VAL A 364 -16.99 -73.22 42.09
CA VAL A 364 -16.69 -73.41 43.52
C VAL A 364 -17.56 -72.44 44.34
N PRO A 365 -18.16 -72.85 45.48
CA PRO A 365 -19.04 -71.98 46.26
C PRO A 365 -18.25 -70.84 46.91
N PHE A 366 -18.76 -69.62 46.74
CA PHE A 366 -18.23 -68.41 47.36
C PHE A 366 -18.51 -68.43 48.88
N ILE A 367 -17.49 -68.75 49.67
CA ILE A 367 -17.51 -68.59 51.12
C ILE A 367 -17.17 -67.11 51.40
N GLY A 368 -18.11 -66.39 52.03
CA GLY A 368 -17.93 -65.00 52.42
C GLY A 368 -16.67 -64.83 53.28
N ARG A 369 -15.79 -63.91 52.87
CA ARG A 369 -14.55 -63.60 53.59
C ARG A 369 -14.88 -63.09 55.00
N THR A 370 -14.10 -63.52 55.99
CA THR A 370 -14.23 -63.01 57.36
C THR A 370 -13.65 -61.60 57.47
N GLN A 371 -14.10 -60.81 58.46
CA GLN A 371 -13.62 -59.43 58.68
C GLN A 371 -12.09 -59.36 58.77
N GLN A 372 -11.46 -60.36 59.40
CA GLN A 372 -10.00 -60.45 59.49
C GLN A 372 -9.32 -60.62 58.14
N GLN A 373 -9.93 -61.32 57.18
CA GLN A 373 -9.38 -61.44 55.82
C GLN A 373 -9.50 -60.13 55.05
N MET A 374 -10.58 -59.37 55.25
CA MET A 374 -10.72 -58.03 54.68
C MET A 374 -9.71 -57.05 55.28
N ASP A 375 -9.44 -57.14 56.58
CA ASP A 375 -8.44 -56.29 57.25
C ASP A 375 -7.01 -56.61 56.77
N VAL A 376 -6.71 -57.89 56.49
CA VAL A 376 -5.41 -58.31 55.92
C VAL A 376 -5.25 -57.83 54.48
N ASP A 377 -6.30 -57.94 53.66
CA ASP A 377 -6.28 -57.42 52.28
C ASP A 377 -6.16 -55.88 52.28
N MET A 378 -6.88 -55.19 53.17
CA MET A 378 -6.79 -53.73 53.31
C MET A 378 -5.40 -53.28 53.78
N LYS A 379 -4.74 -54.06 54.64
CA LYS A 379 -3.36 -53.80 55.07
C LYS A 379 -2.36 -54.03 53.94
N ARG A 380 -2.58 -55.07 53.12
CA ARG A 380 -1.78 -55.37 51.93
C ARG A 380 -1.92 -54.28 50.87
N ASP A 381 -3.13 -53.77 50.65
CA ASP A 381 -3.40 -52.68 49.71
C ASP A 381 -2.81 -51.34 50.21
N MET A 382 -2.85 -51.09 51.52
CA MET A 382 -2.16 -49.94 52.15
C MET A 382 -0.63 -50.03 52.00
N GLU A 383 -0.03 -51.21 52.17
CA GLU A 383 1.40 -51.42 51.92
C GLU A 383 1.77 -51.26 50.45
N PHE A 384 0.92 -51.69 49.52
CA PHE A 384 1.09 -51.48 48.08
C PHE A 384 1.00 -49.99 47.70
N LEU A 385 0.09 -49.23 48.32
CA LEU A 385 -0.04 -47.78 48.16
C LEU A 385 1.15 -47.01 48.77
N GLN A 386 1.72 -47.49 49.88
CA GLN A 386 2.95 -46.91 50.43
C GLN A 386 4.18 -47.20 49.55
N ARG A 387 4.27 -48.38 48.95
CA ARG A 387 5.36 -48.73 48.02
C ARG A 387 5.28 -47.99 46.69
N SER A 388 4.08 -47.65 46.22
CA SER A 388 3.86 -46.93 44.95
C SER A 388 4.02 -45.41 45.04
N LYS A 389 4.20 -44.83 46.24
CA LYS A 389 4.54 -43.40 46.43
C LYS A 389 5.97 -42.99 45.98
N LEU A 390 6.74 -43.92 45.39
CA LEU A 390 8.05 -43.64 44.79
C LEU A 390 8.06 -43.60 43.25
N SER A 391 6.90 -43.64 42.59
CA SER A 391 6.80 -43.30 41.16
C SER A 391 5.64 -42.33 40.92
N GLU A 392 5.94 -41.18 40.35
CA GLU A 392 4.96 -40.19 39.90
C GLU A 392 3.87 -40.83 39.04
N GLU A 393 2.63 -40.47 39.36
CA GLU A 393 1.40 -40.55 38.55
C GLU A 393 0.98 -41.91 37.95
N SER A 394 0.51 -42.82 38.81
CA SER A 394 -0.31 -43.97 38.37
C SER A 394 -1.79 -43.62 38.30
N TYR A 395 -2.39 -43.77 37.11
CA TYR A 395 -3.82 -43.65 36.78
C TYR A 395 -4.75 -44.38 37.76
N LEU A 396 -4.26 -45.47 38.38
CA LEU A 396 -4.99 -46.26 39.36
C LEU A 396 -5.33 -45.47 40.64
N TYR A 397 -4.46 -44.55 41.07
CA TYR A 397 -4.67 -43.74 42.28
C TYR A 397 -5.87 -42.78 42.12
N LYS A 398 -6.04 -42.17 40.93
CA LYS A 398 -7.18 -41.30 40.63
C LYS A 398 -8.51 -42.09 40.61
N GLN A 399 -8.50 -43.32 40.09
CA GLN A 399 -9.69 -44.19 40.11
C GLN A 399 -10.07 -44.69 41.51
N VAL A 400 -9.08 -45.04 42.34
CA VAL A 400 -9.33 -45.48 43.72
C VAL A 400 -9.90 -44.35 44.57
N VAL A 401 -9.34 -43.13 44.46
CA VAL A 401 -9.86 -41.94 45.17
C VAL A 401 -11.26 -41.56 44.70
N GLN A 402 -11.55 -41.61 43.39
CA GLN A 402 -12.90 -41.36 42.87
C GLN A 402 -13.94 -42.39 43.36
N ASN A 403 -13.55 -43.66 43.46
CA ASN A 403 -14.44 -44.71 43.95
C ASN A 403 -14.68 -44.62 45.47
N LEU A 404 -13.68 -44.21 46.25
CA LEU A 404 -13.82 -43.97 47.69
C LEU A 404 -14.74 -42.78 48.00
N VAL A 405 -14.64 -41.68 47.25
CA VAL A 405 -15.54 -40.51 47.38
C VAL A 405 -16.98 -40.89 47.02
N LYS A 406 -17.17 -41.74 46.00
CA LYS A 406 -18.50 -42.18 45.55
C LYS A 406 -19.22 -43.11 46.55
N TYR A 407 -18.48 -43.91 47.31
CA TYR A 407 -19.07 -44.91 48.21
C TYR A 407 -19.15 -44.49 49.69
N TYR A 408 -18.30 -43.57 50.16
CA TYR A 408 -18.22 -43.22 51.59
C TYR A 408 -18.57 -41.77 51.94
N GLY A 409 -18.83 -40.89 50.95
CA GLY A 409 -19.39 -39.56 51.21
C GLY A 409 -18.56 -38.64 52.11
N ILE A 410 -17.23 -38.78 52.12
CA ILE A 410 -16.34 -37.95 52.94
C ILE A 410 -15.89 -36.73 52.11
N GLU A 411 -16.42 -35.55 52.44
CA GLU A 411 -15.90 -34.26 51.98
C GLU A 411 -14.70 -33.85 52.84
N GLY A 412 -13.61 -33.40 52.21
CA GLY A 412 -12.43 -32.88 52.90
C GLY A 412 -11.92 -31.61 52.25
N GLU A 413 -12.16 -30.47 52.89
CA GLU A 413 -11.49 -29.19 52.65
C GLU A 413 -10.08 -29.19 53.24
N VAL A 414 -9.05 -28.77 52.49
CA VAL A 414 -7.90 -28.01 53.03
C VAL A 414 -7.31 -27.11 51.92
N GLY A 415 -7.19 -25.82 52.23
CA GLY A 415 -6.63 -24.77 51.38
C GLY A 415 -5.14 -24.45 51.62
N GLN A 416 -4.73 -23.36 50.95
CA GLN A 416 -3.41 -22.74 50.76
C GLN A 416 -2.56 -22.45 52.02
N VAL A 417 -1.22 -22.34 51.87
CA VAL A 417 -0.38 -21.10 52.07
C VAL A 417 1.15 -21.38 52.16
N ALA A 418 1.91 -20.63 51.34
CA ALA A 418 3.28 -20.04 51.44
C ALA A 418 4.64 -20.82 51.37
N SER A 419 5.44 -20.38 50.38
CA SER A 419 6.89 -20.00 50.28
C SER A 419 7.81 -20.05 51.53
N GLU A 420 9.16 -20.16 51.49
CA GLU A 420 10.18 -19.50 50.65
C GLU A 420 11.63 -19.95 51.04
N HIS A 421 12.65 -19.54 50.26
CA HIS A 421 14.15 -19.52 50.45
C HIS A 421 14.97 -20.57 49.63
N ARG A 422 15.69 -20.23 48.53
CA ARG A 422 16.85 -19.32 48.23
C ARG A 422 18.21 -20.05 48.17
N SER A 423 18.64 -20.39 46.94
CA SER A 423 19.92 -20.29 46.15
C SER A 423 21.32 -20.21 46.86
N PRO A 424 22.52 -20.20 46.19
CA PRO A 424 22.83 -20.04 44.74
C PRO A 424 24.12 -20.74 44.14
N VAL A 425 24.42 -20.44 42.84
CA VAL A 425 25.75 -20.39 42.14
C VAL A 425 26.28 -21.72 41.51
N ASN A 426 26.78 -21.91 40.26
CA ASN A 426 27.44 -21.15 39.14
C ASN A 426 27.04 -21.82 37.79
N LEU A 427 26.68 -21.13 36.69
CA LEU A 427 27.48 -20.40 35.66
C LEU A 427 28.14 -21.24 34.54
N LEU A 428 27.93 -20.77 33.29
CA LEU A 428 28.32 -21.24 31.93
C LEU A 428 27.41 -22.35 31.36
N GLU A 429 26.65 -22.20 30.26
CA GLU A 429 26.91 -21.48 29.00
C GLU A 429 25.66 -20.75 28.44
N ASN A 430 25.88 -19.57 27.88
CA ASN A 430 24.91 -18.75 27.14
C ASN A 430 25.00 -19.05 25.64
N SER A 431 23.87 -19.24 24.96
CA SER A 431 23.31 -18.21 24.08
C SER A 431 22.06 -18.68 23.32
N GLN A 432 21.09 -17.76 23.14
CA GLN A 432 20.02 -17.75 22.12
C GLN A 432 18.64 -18.38 22.38
N ALA A 433 18.19 -18.59 23.62
CA ALA A 433 16.78 -18.96 23.87
C ALA A 433 16.20 -18.29 25.11
N ALA A 434 16.01 -16.97 25.07
CA ALA A 434 15.26 -16.26 26.11
C ALA A 434 14.68 -14.95 25.56
N PHE A 435 13.65 -15.04 24.71
CA PHE A 435 12.75 -13.91 24.43
C PHE A 435 11.32 -14.35 24.02
N GLU A 436 10.79 -15.43 24.61
CA GLU A 436 9.38 -15.84 24.40
C GLU A 436 8.53 -15.96 25.68
N ASN A 437 9.12 -15.91 26.88
CA ASN A 437 8.35 -16.10 28.11
C ASN A 437 8.21 -14.81 28.92
N ASN A 438 7.24 -13.98 28.54
CA ASN A 438 6.52 -13.06 29.44
C ASN A 438 5.22 -12.50 28.82
N GLN A 439 4.34 -13.37 28.30
CA GLN A 439 2.95 -13.00 27.93
C GLN A 439 1.88 -13.99 28.42
N SER A 440 2.15 -14.77 29.46
CA SER A 440 1.17 -15.70 30.05
C SER A 440 0.62 -15.21 31.38
N MET A 441 -0.03 -14.04 31.41
CA MET A 441 -0.94 -13.62 32.49
C MET A 441 -1.97 -12.61 31.93
N ASN A 442 -2.95 -13.09 31.14
CA ASN A 442 -4.32 -12.57 30.96
C ASN A 442 -5.03 -13.23 29.74
N GLY A 443 -4.83 -14.54 29.57
CA GLY A 443 -5.53 -15.31 28.54
C GLY A 443 -6.97 -15.57 28.97
N LYS A 444 -7.94 -14.84 28.39
CA LYS A 444 -9.29 -15.34 28.04
C LYS A 444 -10.20 -14.34 27.32
N ASN A 445 -9.83 -13.07 27.19
CA ASN A 445 -10.65 -12.07 26.47
C ASN A 445 -9.80 -11.21 25.52
N ASN A 446 -9.25 -11.84 24.47
CA ASN A 446 -8.44 -11.14 23.50
C ASN A 446 -9.09 -11.21 22.11
N LEU A 447 -9.39 -10.05 21.52
CA LEU A 447 -9.98 -9.98 20.18
C LEU A 447 -9.04 -10.57 19.12
N ALA A 448 -7.72 -10.42 19.31
CA ALA A 448 -6.71 -10.92 18.38
C ALA A 448 -6.74 -12.45 18.26
N SER A 449 -7.10 -13.19 19.31
CA SER A 449 -7.21 -14.66 19.27
C SER A 449 -8.52 -15.18 18.69
N LYS A 450 -9.49 -14.29 18.41
CA LYS A 450 -10.80 -14.63 17.82
C LYS A 450 -10.87 -14.33 16.32
N LEU A 451 -9.87 -13.67 15.75
CA LEU A 451 -9.82 -13.29 14.34
C LEU A 451 -8.85 -14.19 13.58
N PRO A 452 -9.12 -14.54 12.30
CA PRO A 452 -8.15 -15.21 11.45
C PRO A 452 -6.85 -14.40 11.31
N ASN A 453 -5.68 -15.06 11.21
CA ASN A 453 -4.37 -14.41 11.13
C ASN A 453 -4.30 -13.31 10.07
N TRP A 454 -4.84 -13.56 8.86
CA TRP A 454 -4.85 -12.56 7.78
C TRP A 454 -5.60 -11.27 8.16
N LYS A 455 -6.65 -11.38 8.98
CA LYS A 455 -7.46 -10.25 9.43
C LYS A 455 -6.78 -9.52 10.60
N VAL A 456 -6.02 -10.23 11.42
CA VAL A 456 -5.15 -9.63 12.43
C VAL A 456 -4.04 -8.82 11.74
N ASP A 457 -3.39 -9.40 10.72
CA ASP A 457 -2.35 -8.70 9.95
C ASP A 457 -2.91 -7.50 9.18
N GLU A 458 -4.09 -7.61 8.56
CA GLU A 458 -4.78 -6.46 7.94
C GLU A 458 -5.02 -5.33 8.95
N ILE A 459 -5.40 -5.68 10.19
CA ILE A 459 -5.66 -4.70 11.24
C ILE A 459 -4.36 -4.03 11.72
N LEU A 460 -3.31 -4.82 11.96
CA LEU A 460 -2.03 -4.30 12.47
C LEU A 460 -1.26 -3.50 11.42
N ASN A 461 -1.43 -3.80 10.13
CA ASN A 461 -0.78 -3.07 9.03
C ASN A 461 -1.55 -1.82 8.56
N HIS A 462 -2.69 -1.51 9.18
CA HIS A 462 -3.45 -0.32 8.82
C HIS A 462 -2.71 0.97 9.20
N TYR A 463 -2.47 1.85 8.22
CA TYR A 463 -1.90 3.18 8.47
C TYR A 463 -2.86 4.05 9.30
N VAL A 464 -2.34 4.75 10.31
CA VAL A 464 -3.13 5.63 11.19
C VAL A 464 -2.51 7.02 11.21
N ASN A 465 -3.30 8.06 10.99
CA ASN A 465 -2.76 9.43 11.01
C ASN A 465 -2.16 9.76 12.38
N GLY A 466 -0.90 10.21 12.37
CA GLY A 466 -0.15 10.53 13.58
C GLY A 466 0.54 9.31 14.23
N GLU A 467 0.60 8.16 13.57
CA GLU A 467 1.36 7.01 14.08
C GLU A 467 2.87 7.27 14.16
N ALA A 468 3.40 8.18 13.32
CA ALA A 468 4.80 8.61 13.34
C ALA A 468 5.22 9.28 14.66
N TYR A 469 4.26 9.70 15.49
CA TYR A 469 4.55 10.25 16.81
C TYR A 469 4.84 9.19 17.88
N PHE A 470 4.53 7.92 17.63
CA PHE A 470 4.98 6.80 18.47
C PHE A 470 6.42 6.43 18.10
N LEU A 471 7.27 6.30 19.12
CA LEU A 471 8.67 5.95 18.98
C LEU A 471 8.88 4.47 19.28
N GLY A 472 9.63 3.81 18.39
CA GLY A 472 9.93 2.38 18.47
C GLY A 472 9.18 1.57 17.41
N ASP A 473 8.87 0.32 17.75
CA ASP A 473 8.12 -0.57 16.87
C ASP A 473 6.69 -0.06 16.65
N GLN A 474 6.41 0.36 15.41
CA GLN A 474 5.12 0.90 14.99
C GLN A 474 3.99 -0.14 15.07
N ARG A 475 4.30 -1.43 15.05
CA ARG A 475 3.32 -2.52 15.18
C ARG A 475 2.93 -2.74 16.64
N LYS A 476 3.87 -2.58 17.56
CA LYS A 476 3.69 -2.92 18.98
C LYS A 476 2.60 -2.12 19.69
N TRP A 477 2.48 -0.81 19.40
CA TRP A 477 1.39 -0.01 20.02
C TRP A 477 0.02 -0.41 19.47
N LYS A 478 -0.06 -0.78 18.18
CA LYS A 478 -1.27 -1.29 17.55
C LYS A 478 -1.70 -2.63 18.13
N GLU A 479 -0.76 -3.50 18.47
CA GLU A 479 -1.03 -4.76 19.18
C GLU A 479 -1.62 -4.51 20.57
N ILE A 480 -1.06 -3.58 21.34
CA ILE A 480 -1.58 -3.20 22.66
C ILE A 480 -3.01 -2.66 22.55
N VAL A 481 -3.28 -1.80 21.57
CA VAL A 481 -4.63 -1.26 21.32
C VAL A 481 -5.60 -2.36 20.89
N LEU A 482 -5.19 -3.27 20.01
CA LEU A 482 -6.01 -4.39 19.55
C LEU A 482 -6.36 -5.35 20.69
N HIS A 483 -5.37 -5.70 21.52
CA HIS A 483 -5.57 -6.53 22.71
C HIS A 483 -6.48 -5.87 23.75
N SER A 484 -6.46 -4.53 23.81
CA SER A 484 -7.25 -3.74 24.75
C SER A 484 -8.62 -3.32 24.18
N TYR A 485 -8.92 -3.61 22.91
CA TYR A 485 -10.11 -3.10 22.21
C TYR A 485 -11.42 -3.46 22.92
N GLU A 486 -11.60 -4.72 23.35
CA GLU A 486 -12.82 -5.13 24.06
C GLU A 486 -12.98 -4.36 25.38
N LEU A 487 -11.89 -4.05 26.08
CA LEU A 487 -11.94 -3.29 27.33
C LEU A 487 -12.32 -1.83 27.08
N VAL A 488 -11.79 -1.21 26.02
CA VAL A 488 -12.16 0.16 25.63
C VAL A 488 -13.61 0.22 25.17
N ASN A 489 -14.05 -0.72 24.33
CA ASN A 489 -15.39 -0.75 23.76
C ASN A 489 -16.48 -0.95 24.81
N HIS A 490 -16.19 -1.66 25.91
CA HIS A 490 -17.08 -1.80 27.06
C HIS A 490 -16.86 -0.72 28.13
N ASN A 491 -16.12 0.36 27.82
CA ASN A 491 -15.79 1.46 28.74
C ASN A 491 -15.12 1.01 30.06
N LYS A 492 -14.42 -0.13 30.07
CA LYS A 492 -13.67 -0.62 31.24
C LYS A 492 -12.33 0.10 31.41
N ILE A 493 -11.78 0.63 30.32
CA ILE A 493 -10.61 1.50 30.34
C ILE A 493 -10.87 2.71 29.43
N SER A 494 -10.31 3.85 29.82
CA SER A 494 -10.34 5.09 29.04
C SER A 494 -9.13 5.19 28.10
N ILE A 495 -9.18 6.10 27.13
CA ILE A 495 -8.06 6.36 26.21
C ILE A 495 -6.79 6.83 26.95
N PRO A 496 -6.87 7.71 27.97
CA PRO A 496 -5.70 8.05 28.79
C PRO A 496 -5.07 6.82 29.46
N GLN A 497 -5.86 5.93 30.06
CA GLN A 497 -5.36 4.68 30.67
C GLN A 497 -4.75 3.74 29.62
N LEU A 498 -5.24 3.75 28.38
CA LEU A 498 -4.63 3.00 27.29
C LEU A 498 -3.27 3.58 26.87
N LEU A 499 -3.12 4.91 26.89
CA LEU A 499 -1.83 5.57 26.64
C LEU A 499 -0.81 5.29 27.76
N GLU A 500 -1.26 5.17 29.01
CA GLU A 500 -0.42 4.71 30.13
C GLU A 500 0.08 3.28 29.91
N LYS A 501 -0.81 2.35 29.54
CA LYS A 501 -0.40 0.97 29.19
C LYS A 501 0.61 0.90 28.05
N ILE A 502 0.46 1.76 27.03
CA ILE A 502 1.41 1.86 25.92
C ILE A 502 2.79 2.32 26.43
N LYS A 503 2.82 3.28 27.37
CA LYS A 503 4.06 3.73 28.03
C LYS A 503 4.71 2.63 28.88
N GLU A 504 3.92 1.91 29.67
CA GLU A 504 4.39 0.79 30.52
C GLU A 504 5.07 -0.32 29.71
N GLN A 505 4.64 -0.51 28.46
CA GLN A 505 5.21 -1.48 27.50
C GLN A 505 6.46 -0.95 26.75
N GLY A 506 6.98 0.22 27.17
CA GLY A 506 8.22 0.81 26.69
C GLY A 506 8.07 1.69 25.45
N ILE A 507 6.86 2.02 25.01
CA ILE A 507 6.62 2.85 23.82
C ILE A 507 6.55 4.32 24.24
N LYS A 508 7.47 5.13 23.72
CA LYS A 508 7.52 6.58 23.95
C LYS A 508 6.79 7.32 22.83
N TYR A 509 6.41 8.57 23.04
CA TYR A 509 5.84 9.41 21.98
C TYR A 509 6.27 10.87 22.11
N GLN A 510 6.33 11.57 20.97
CA GLN A 510 6.89 12.92 20.86
C GLN A 510 5.88 14.05 21.11
N GLN A 511 4.59 13.74 21.24
CA GLN A 511 3.51 14.72 21.38
C GLN A 511 2.81 14.61 22.74
N PRO A 512 2.16 15.69 23.23
CA PRO A 512 1.34 15.63 24.44
C PRO A 512 0.25 14.56 24.36
N GLU A 513 -0.10 13.95 25.49
CA GLU A 513 -1.11 12.86 25.55
C GLU A 513 -2.46 13.24 24.93
N LYS A 514 -2.84 14.52 25.07
CA LYS A 514 -4.06 15.07 24.47
C LYS A 514 -4.06 14.89 22.94
N ILE A 515 -2.90 15.10 22.30
CA ILE A 515 -2.72 14.92 20.85
C ILE A 515 -2.61 13.42 20.51
N MET A 516 -1.95 12.63 21.35
CA MET A 516 -1.85 11.17 21.15
C MET A 516 -3.20 10.44 21.26
N SER A 517 -4.22 11.08 21.84
CA SER A 517 -5.57 10.53 21.86
C SER A 517 -6.22 10.43 20.47
N TYR A 518 -5.82 11.24 19.50
CA TYR A 518 -6.42 11.25 18.16
C TYR A 518 -6.06 9.99 17.34
N PRO A 519 -4.78 9.60 17.17
CA PRO A 519 -4.40 8.35 16.51
C PRO A 519 -5.07 7.12 17.13
N ILE A 520 -5.13 7.07 18.47
CA ILE A 520 -5.77 5.96 19.20
C ILE A 520 -7.27 5.88 18.88
N LYS A 521 -7.97 7.02 18.86
CA LYS A 521 -9.41 7.06 18.52
C LYS A 521 -9.67 6.62 17.09
N GLU A 522 -8.88 7.11 16.14
CA GLU A 522 -8.96 6.73 14.73
C GLU A 522 -8.78 5.22 14.57
N TYR A 523 -7.75 4.66 15.22
CA TYR A 523 -7.46 3.24 15.15
C TYR A 523 -8.56 2.37 15.79
N LEU A 524 -9.10 2.77 16.95
CA LEU A 524 -10.23 2.09 17.58
C LEU A 524 -11.49 2.10 16.68
N GLN A 525 -11.76 3.21 16.00
CA GLN A 525 -12.87 3.30 15.03
C GLN A 525 -12.66 2.35 13.86
N PHE A 526 -11.43 2.25 13.36
CA PHE A 526 -11.08 1.31 12.29
C PHE A 526 -11.29 -0.15 12.72
N ILE A 527 -10.77 -0.56 13.89
CA ILE A 527 -10.98 -1.90 14.45
C ILE A 527 -12.49 -2.19 14.56
N SER A 528 -13.27 -1.23 15.08
CA SER A 528 -14.72 -1.39 15.23
C SER A 528 -15.43 -1.69 13.90
N LYS A 529 -15.06 -0.98 12.82
CA LYS A 529 -15.62 -1.23 11.48
C LYS A 529 -15.27 -2.62 10.96
N ARG A 530 -14.02 -3.06 11.14
CA ARG A 530 -13.53 -4.36 10.64
C ARG A 530 -14.08 -5.56 11.43
N VAL A 531 -14.33 -5.38 12.72
CA VAL A 531 -14.95 -6.41 13.57
C VAL A 531 -16.45 -6.51 13.28
N LYS A 532 -17.17 -5.39 13.13
CA LYS A 532 -18.63 -5.38 12.85
C LYS A 532 -18.99 -5.92 11.46
N ASN A 533 -18.16 -5.68 10.45
CA ASN A 533 -18.41 -6.18 9.08
C ASN A 533 -18.15 -7.69 8.92
N GLY A 534 -17.77 -8.41 9.98
CA GLY A 534 -17.64 -9.87 10.00
C GLY A 534 -18.87 -10.61 10.56
N GLY A 535 -19.94 -9.90 10.91
CA GLY A 535 -21.20 -10.48 11.41
C GLY A 535 -22.10 -10.98 10.28
N SER A 536 -21.65 -12.00 9.54
CA SER A 536 -22.50 -12.84 8.70
C SER A 536 -21.80 -14.20 8.62
N LEU A 537 -22.06 -15.03 9.63
CA LEU A 537 -21.94 -16.48 9.52
C LEU A 537 -23.29 -17.01 9.04
#